data_AF-A0A2X3ACF7-F1
#
_entry.id   AF-A0A2X3ACF7-F1
#
_cell.length_a   1.000
_cell.length_b   1.000
_cell.length_c   1.000
_cell.angle_alpha   90.00
_cell.angle_beta   90.00
_cell.angle_gamma   90.00
#
_symmetry.space_group_name_H-M   'P 1'
#
loop_
_entity.id
_entity.type
_entity.pdbx_description
1 polymer ?
#
loop_
_entity_poly.entity_id
_entity_poly.type
_entity_poly.pdbx_seq_one_letter_code
_entity_poly.pdbx_strand_id
1 'polypeptide(L)'
;MNWEEELVIKNRKLKFDKNLIDRAMCNIVNNIMEYADKYKVNLHPSYVSQQYLDIGKENKVRVLFSFLDDDTLRIKIDNASLKFATISLNGYYCTVEYNNLNDEDKPNYKTNYYYNLSEEILSEVIGNVLRINKEI
;
A
#
# COMPACT_ATOMS: atom_id res chain seq x y z
N MET A 1 -21.10 5.41 14.52
CA MET A 1 -21.41 3.96 14.44
C MET A 1 -22.36 3.63 15.58
N ASN A 2 -23.34 2.75 15.38
CA ASN A 2 -24.19 2.27 16.49
C ASN A 2 -23.57 1.02 17.15
N TRP A 3 -24.02 0.67 18.35
CA TRP A 3 -23.40 -0.40 19.13
C TRP A 3 -23.66 -1.79 18.52
N GLU A 4 -24.74 -1.94 17.75
CA GLU A 4 -25.08 -3.15 17.02
C GLU A 4 -24.07 -3.43 15.89
N GLU A 5 -23.73 -2.40 15.12
CA GLU A 5 -22.71 -2.46 14.07
C GLU A 5 -21.32 -2.77 14.66
N GLU A 6 -20.98 -2.16 15.80
CA GLU A 6 -19.75 -2.49 16.54
C GLU A 6 -19.69 -3.95 16.98
N LEU A 7 -20.80 -4.52 17.45
CA LEU A 7 -20.86 -5.91 17.89
C LEU A 7 -20.69 -6.87 16.70
N VAL A 8 -21.33 -6.60 15.56
CA VAL A 8 -21.17 -7.40 14.34
C VAL A 8 -19.71 -7.36 13.86
N ILE A 9 -19.09 -6.17 13.84
CA ILE A 9 -17.70 -5.98 13.42
C ILE A 9 -16.73 -6.73 14.35
N LYS A 10 -16.92 -6.65 15.68
CA LYS A 10 -16.06 -7.35 16.66
C LYS A 10 -16.06 -8.87 16.49
N ASN A 11 -17.14 -9.44 15.94
CA ASN A 11 -17.25 -10.88 15.70
C ASN A 11 -16.75 -11.29 14.30
N ARG A 12 -16.50 -10.33 13.39
CA ARG A 12 -15.93 -10.59 12.08
C ARG A 12 -14.41 -10.66 12.19
N LYS A 13 -13.83 -11.85 11.98
CA LYS A 13 -12.38 -12.00 11.78
C LYS A 13 -11.99 -11.40 10.43
N LEU A 14 -11.07 -10.43 10.44
CA LEU A 14 -10.43 -9.97 9.20
C LEU A 14 -9.44 -11.02 8.71
N LYS A 15 -9.28 -11.09 7.38
CA LYS A 15 -8.29 -11.91 6.68
C LYS A 15 -7.77 -11.13 5.48
N PHE A 16 -6.52 -11.35 5.12
CA PHE A 16 -5.96 -10.74 3.91
C PHE A 16 -6.62 -11.35 2.66
N ASP A 17 -7.35 -10.52 1.91
CA ASP A 17 -7.76 -10.86 0.55
C ASP A 17 -6.61 -10.56 -0.41
N LYS A 18 -5.83 -11.58 -0.78
CA LYS A 18 -4.71 -11.39 -1.72
C LYS A 18 -5.17 -10.90 -3.10
N ASN A 19 -6.41 -11.22 -3.49
CA ASN A 19 -6.97 -10.72 -4.74
C ASN A 19 -7.23 -9.21 -4.69
N LEU A 20 -7.44 -8.64 -3.49
CA LEU A 20 -7.53 -7.19 -3.31
C LEU A 20 -6.24 -6.49 -3.76
N ILE A 21 -5.09 -7.08 -3.47
CA ILE A 21 -3.78 -6.53 -3.84
C ILE A 21 -3.62 -6.55 -5.36
N ASP A 22 -3.99 -7.66 -6.02
CA ASP A 22 -3.96 -7.74 -7.48
C ASP A 22 -4.87 -6.73 -8.15
N ARG A 23 -6.11 -6.55 -7.64
CA ARG A 23 -7.03 -5.53 -8.15
C ARG A 23 -6.47 -4.13 -7.97
N ALA A 24 -5.94 -3.82 -6.78
CA ALA A 24 -5.32 -2.54 -6.50
C ALA A 24 -4.11 -2.27 -7.42
N MET A 25 -3.23 -3.25 -7.62
CA MET A 25 -2.09 -3.13 -8.55
C MET A 25 -2.54 -2.83 -9.97
N CYS A 26 -3.52 -3.60 -10.48
CA CYS A 26 -4.07 -3.42 -11.82
C CYS A 26 -4.64 -2.00 -11.99
N ASN A 27 -5.44 -1.55 -11.03
CA ASN A 27 -6.04 -0.22 -11.05
C ASN A 27 -4.99 0.90 -10.97
N ILE A 28 -3.95 0.74 -10.14
CA ILE A 28 -2.85 1.70 -10.07
C ILE A 28 -2.12 1.77 -11.42
N VAL A 29 -1.78 0.63 -12.03
CA VAL A 29 -1.12 0.60 -13.35
C VAL A 29 -1.97 1.30 -14.40
N ASN A 30 -3.27 1.00 -14.47
CA ASN A 30 -4.19 1.63 -15.42
C ASN A 30 -4.25 3.15 -15.22
N ASN A 31 -4.40 3.61 -13.97
CA ASN A 31 -4.44 5.03 -13.65
C ASN A 31 -3.14 5.75 -14.04
N ILE A 32 -1.99 5.12 -13.74
CA ILE A 32 -0.68 5.68 -14.11
C ILE A 32 -0.54 5.76 -15.63
N MET A 33 -0.97 4.74 -16.38
CA MET A 33 -0.96 4.77 -17.85
C MET A 33 -1.84 5.91 -18.39
N GLU A 34 -3.06 6.06 -17.87
CA GLU A 34 -3.98 7.13 -18.28
C GLU A 34 -3.37 8.52 -18.06
N TYR A 35 -2.74 8.75 -16.90
CA TYR A 35 -2.05 10.00 -16.63
C TYR A 35 -0.80 10.19 -17.50
N ALA A 36 -0.02 9.13 -17.73
CA ALA A 36 1.15 9.19 -18.60
C ALA A 36 0.75 9.62 -20.03
N ASP A 37 -0.32 9.04 -20.57
CA ASP A 37 -0.86 9.41 -21.89
C ASP A 37 -1.37 10.85 -21.89
N LYS A 38 -2.18 11.22 -20.88
CA LYS A 38 -2.75 12.58 -20.74
C LYS A 38 -1.67 13.66 -20.69
N TYR A 39 -0.58 13.41 -19.98
CA TYR A 39 0.51 14.37 -19.80
C TYR A 39 1.69 14.15 -20.75
N LYS A 40 1.58 13.20 -21.70
CA LYS A 40 2.63 12.86 -22.68
C LYS A 40 3.97 12.50 -22.04
N VAL A 41 3.91 11.77 -20.92
CA VAL A 41 5.09 11.28 -20.19
C VAL A 41 5.40 9.86 -20.67
N ASN A 42 6.67 9.59 -21.01
CA ASN A 42 7.12 8.27 -21.42
C ASN A 42 7.24 7.31 -20.21
N LEU A 43 6.11 6.83 -19.70
CA LEU A 43 6.05 5.91 -18.57
C LEU A 43 5.38 4.61 -18.98
N HIS A 44 5.95 3.48 -18.59
CA HIS A 44 5.47 2.15 -18.93
C HIS A 44 5.29 1.33 -17.65
N PRO A 45 4.26 1.61 -16.84
CA PRO A 45 4.04 0.89 -15.61
C PRO A 45 3.58 -0.55 -15.92
N SER A 46 3.95 -1.48 -15.06
CA SER A 46 3.52 -2.88 -15.13
C SER A 46 3.47 -3.48 -13.73
N TYR A 47 2.88 -4.65 -13.58
CA TYR A 47 2.91 -5.37 -12.31
C TYR A 47 3.03 -6.88 -12.52
N VAL A 48 3.59 -7.54 -11.52
CA VAL A 48 3.53 -8.99 -11.37
C VAL A 48 2.65 -9.29 -10.17
N SER A 49 1.62 -10.10 -10.41
CA SER A 49 0.60 -10.46 -9.43
C SER A 49 1.21 -10.80 -8.07
N GLN A 50 0.73 -10.09 -7.04
CA GLN A 50 1.11 -10.24 -5.63
C GLN A 50 2.61 -10.12 -5.32
N GLN A 51 3.45 -9.70 -6.26
CA GLN A 51 4.90 -9.62 -6.10
C GLN A 51 5.39 -8.19 -6.12
N TYR A 52 5.16 -7.49 -7.23
CA TYR A 52 5.67 -6.14 -7.39
C TYR A 52 4.89 -5.31 -8.40
N LEU A 53 4.94 -4.00 -8.20
CA LEU A 53 4.51 -2.98 -9.15
C LEU A 53 5.76 -2.24 -9.64
N ASP A 54 5.93 -2.16 -10.95
CA ASP A 54 7.04 -1.48 -11.63
C ASP A 54 6.52 -0.20 -12.27
N ILE A 55 7.07 0.96 -11.89
CA ILE A 55 6.61 2.28 -12.35
C ILE A 55 7.46 2.80 -13.52
N GLY A 56 8.37 2.00 -14.10
CA GLY A 56 8.98 2.29 -15.41
C GLY A 56 10.52 2.24 -15.47
N LYS A 57 11.02 2.33 -16.72
CA LYS A 57 12.36 1.90 -17.14
C LYS A 57 13.55 2.75 -16.66
N GLU A 58 13.45 4.09 -16.64
CA GLU A 58 14.63 4.95 -16.40
C GLU A 58 14.98 5.11 -14.91
N ASN A 59 13.99 5.16 -14.03
CA ASN A 59 14.21 5.34 -12.58
C ASN A 59 14.00 4.05 -11.76
N LYS A 60 13.65 2.91 -12.40
CA LYS A 60 13.46 1.57 -11.79
C LYS A 60 12.76 1.61 -10.42
N VAL A 61 11.67 2.37 -10.30
CA VAL A 61 10.90 2.40 -9.06
C VAL A 61 10.03 1.16 -9.02
N ARG A 62 10.50 0.15 -8.29
CA ARG A 62 9.75 -1.08 -8.05
C ARG A 62 9.25 -1.10 -6.62
N VAL A 63 7.93 -1.21 -6.45
CA VAL A 63 7.27 -1.42 -5.16
C VAL A 63 7.08 -2.92 -4.97
N LEU A 64 7.74 -3.48 -3.97
CA LEU A 64 7.70 -4.89 -3.59
C LEU A 64 6.64 -5.14 -2.53
N PHE A 65 5.95 -6.27 -2.66
CA PHE A 65 4.95 -6.77 -1.73
C PHE A 65 5.50 -8.04 -1.09
N SER A 66 5.45 -8.13 0.24
CA SER A 66 5.94 -9.30 0.98
C SER A 66 4.96 -9.67 2.07
N PHE A 67 4.29 -10.81 1.91
CA PHE A 67 3.48 -11.41 2.96
C PHE A 67 4.43 -12.07 3.96
N LEU A 68 4.54 -11.49 5.16
CA LEU A 68 5.40 -12.02 6.21
C LEU A 68 4.74 -13.21 6.92
N ASP A 69 3.42 -13.14 7.06
CA ASP A 69 2.51 -14.19 7.52
C ASP A 69 1.12 -13.96 6.91
N ASP A 70 0.14 -14.79 7.27
CA ASP A 70 -1.24 -14.70 6.74
C ASP A 70 -1.95 -13.39 7.08
N ASP A 71 -1.47 -12.68 8.11
CA ASP A 71 -2.09 -11.48 8.69
C ASP A 71 -1.18 -10.24 8.57
N THR A 72 -0.05 -10.31 7.84
CA THR A 72 0.90 -9.20 7.70
C THR A 72 1.45 -9.05 6.29
N LEU A 73 1.26 -7.86 5.72
CA LEU A 73 1.81 -7.44 4.44
C LEU A 73 2.84 -6.32 4.63
N ARG A 74 4.01 -6.45 4.01
CA ARG A 74 5.01 -5.38 3.89
C ARG A 74 5.04 -4.82 2.48
N ILE A 75 5.11 -3.50 2.35
CA ILE A 75 5.22 -2.76 1.09
C ILE A 75 6.47 -1.87 1.15
N LYS A 76 7.42 -2.05 0.21
CA LYS A 76 8.71 -1.32 0.19
C LYS A 76 9.18 -1.03 -1.25
N ILE A 77 10.11 -0.09 -1.43
CA ILE A 77 10.78 0.12 -2.73
C ILE A 77 12.04 -0.76 -2.82
N ASP A 78 12.29 -1.38 -3.98
CA ASP A 78 13.38 -2.35 -4.25
C ASP A 78 14.80 -1.76 -4.02
N ASN A 79 14.99 -0.46 -4.29
CA ASN A 79 16.30 0.23 -4.25
C ASN A 79 16.34 1.48 -3.35
N ALA A 80 15.38 1.67 -2.45
CA ALA A 80 15.33 2.85 -1.57
C ALA A 80 15.80 2.56 -0.14
N SER A 81 16.33 3.58 0.52
CA SER A 81 16.69 3.57 1.94
C SER A 81 15.48 3.28 2.82
N LEU A 82 15.39 2.03 3.32
CA LEU A 82 14.78 1.53 4.57
C LEU A 82 13.34 1.95 4.97
N LYS A 83 12.69 2.93 4.34
CA LYS A 83 11.33 3.40 4.67
C LYS A 83 10.30 2.51 3.97
N PHE A 84 9.48 1.82 4.75
CA PHE A 84 8.46 0.88 4.26
C PHE A 84 7.17 0.99 5.08
N ALA A 85 6.08 0.46 4.54
CA ALA A 85 4.84 0.30 5.26
C ALA A 85 4.61 -1.18 5.63
N THR A 86 4.09 -1.42 6.82
CA THR A 86 3.59 -2.72 7.27
C THR A 86 2.09 -2.59 7.50
N ILE A 87 1.31 -3.50 6.94
CA ILE A 87 -0.12 -3.64 7.15
C ILE A 87 -0.34 -4.92 7.94
N SER A 88 -0.92 -4.81 9.15
CA SER A 88 -1.20 -5.95 10.02
C SER A 88 -2.70 -6.05 10.31
N LEU A 89 -3.26 -7.24 10.15
CA LEU A 89 -4.64 -7.56 10.51
C LEU A 89 -4.65 -8.19 11.90
N ASN A 90 -5.23 -7.49 12.88
CA ASN A 90 -5.26 -7.93 14.27
C ASN A 90 -6.71 -8.07 14.73
N GLY A 91 -7.21 -9.30 14.74
CA GLY A 91 -8.59 -9.64 15.11
C GLY A 91 -9.60 -9.02 14.14
N TYR A 92 -10.03 -7.80 14.46
CA TYR A 92 -11.07 -7.06 13.74
C TYR A 92 -10.61 -5.64 13.31
N TYR A 93 -9.31 -5.37 13.39
CA TYR A 93 -8.70 -4.12 12.91
C TYR A 93 -7.58 -4.36 11.90
N CYS A 94 -7.32 -3.35 11.06
CA CYS A 94 -6.21 -3.30 10.11
C CYS A 94 -5.30 -2.13 10.49
N THR A 95 -4.09 -2.39 10.96
CA THR A 95 -3.12 -1.35 11.32
C THR A 95 -2.14 -1.13 10.17
N VAL A 96 -1.89 0.13 9.82
CA VAL A 96 -0.83 0.52 8.87
C VAL A 96 0.26 1.24 9.65
N GLU A 97 1.48 0.76 9.58
CA GLU A 97 2.64 1.35 10.23
C GLU A 97 3.71 1.70 9.21
N TYR A 98 4.08 2.97 9.15
CA TYR A 98 5.20 3.46 8.35
C TYR A 98 6.48 3.43 9.20
N ASN A 99 7.45 2.66 8.75
CA ASN A 99 8.65 2.32 9.50
C ASN A 99 9.86 3.14 9.02
N ASN A 100 10.84 3.33 9.90
CA ASN A 100 12.11 4.02 9.64
C ASN A 100 11.95 5.46 9.11
N LEU A 101 10.88 6.15 9.52
CA LEU A 101 10.66 7.55 9.20
C LEU A 101 11.66 8.47 9.91
N ASN A 102 12.02 9.56 9.23
CA ASN A 102 12.75 10.68 9.83
C ASN A 102 11.86 11.36 10.88
N ASP A 103 12.45 11.99 11.91
CA ASP A 103 11.67 12.67 12.96
C ASP A 103 10.72 13.74 12.42
N GLU A 104 11.10 14.39 11.32
CA GLU A 104 10.29 15.40 10.61
C GLU A 104 9.08 14.79 9.87
N ASP A 105 9.19 13.54 9.43
CA ASP A 105 8.12 12.82 8.71
C ASP A 105 7.11 12.19 9.68
N LYS A 106 7.53 11.82 10.89
CA LYS A 106 6.71 11.09 11.89
C LYS A 106 5.32 11.71 12.15
N PRO A 107 5.15 13.04 12.29
CA PRO A 107 3.84 13.63 12.52
C PRO A 107 2.86 13.47 11.35
N ASN A 108 3.37 13.32 10.12
CA ASN A 108 2.58 13.33 8.88
C ASN A 108 2.13 11.93 8.42
N TYR A 109 2.69 10.86 8.99
CA TYR A 109 2.45 9.47 8.57
C TYR A 109 2.00 8.56 9.72
N LYS A 110 1.32 9.11 10.72
CA LYS A 110 0.73 8.35 11.81
C LYS A 110 -0.73 8.03 11.51
N THR A 111 -0.98 7.03 10.67
CA THR A 111 -2.36 6.70 10.26
C THR A 111 -2.78 5.31 10.75
N ASN A 112 -3.60 5.28 11.79
CA ASN A 112 -4.35 4.10 12.19
C ASN A 112 -5.65 4.07 11.36
N TYR A 113 -5.73 3.18 10.37
CA TYR A 113 -7.00 2.89 9.73
C TYR A 113 -7.78 1.92 10.61
N TYR A 114 -9.10 2.07 10.65
CA TYR A 114 -9.96 1.17 11.40
C TYR A 114 -10.80 0.36 10.40
N TYR A 115 -11.00 -0.93 10.70
CA TYR A 115 -12.05 -1.82 10.19
C TYR A 115 -11.81 -2.66 8.92
N ASN A 116 -11.19 -2.18 7.83
CA ASN A 116 -10.97 -3.04 6.66
C ASN A 116 -9.82 -2.55 5.78
N LEU A 117 -9.18 -3.47 5.05
CA LEU A 117 -8.27 -3.15 3.96
C LEU A 117 -9.07 -3.00 2.67
N SER A 118 -8.99 -1.84 2.01
CA SER A 118 -9.62 -1.56 0.71
C SER A 118 -8.56 -1.24 -0.36
N GLU A 119 -8.97 -1.19 -1.63
CA GLU A 119 -8.08 -0.77 -2.72
C GLU A 119 -7.63 0.68 -2.55
N GLU A 120 -8.49 1.54 -2.00
CA GLU A 120 -8.17 2.94 -1.70
C GLU A 120 -7.06 3.03 -0.64
N ILE A 121 -7.17 2.26 0.44
CA ILE A 121 -6.15 2.21 1.49
C ILE A 121 -4.84 1.66 0.91
N LEU A 122 -4.88 0.58 0.13
CA LEU A 122 -3.68 0.04 -0.52
C LEU A 122 -3.02 1.06 -1.45
N SER A 123 -3.81 1.74 -2.28
CA SER A 123 -3.33 2.79 -3.17
C SER A 123 -2.71 3.96 -2.41
N GLU A 124 -3.32 4.36 -1.29
CA GLU A 124 -2.80 5.41 -0.43
C GLU A 124 -1.47 4.99 0.22
N VAL A 125 -1.40 3.77 0.76
CA VAL A 125 -0.17 3.22 1.36
C VAL A 125 0.97 3.18 0.33
N ILE A 126 0.71 2.68 -0.88
CA ILE A 126 1.70 2.65 -1.96
C ILE A 126 2.12 4.07 -2.33
N GLY A 127 1.16 4.99 -2.49
CA GLY A 127 1.45 6.40 -2.77
C GLY A 127 2.31 7.06 -1.69
N ASN A 128 2.05 6.77 -0.42
CA ASN A 128 2.82 7.28 0.71
C ASN A 128 4.22 6.68 0.75
N VAL A 129 4.37 5.36 0.55
CA VAL A 129 5.68 4.70 0.42
C VAL A 129 6.50 5.33 -0.71
N LEU A 130 5.88 5.67 -1.83
CA LEU A 130 6.56 6.39 -2.91
C LEU A 130 6.97 7.80 -2.50
N ARG A 131 6.07 8.58 -1.88
CA ARG A 131 6.34 9.98 -1.45
C ARG A 131 7.46 10.09 -0.42
N ILE A 132 7.46 9.24 0.62
CA ILE A 132 8.48 9.28 1.67
C ILE A 132 9.88 8.88 1.18
N ASN A 133 9.96 8.20 0.03
CA ASN A 133 11.19 7.77 -0.60
C ASN A 133 11.57 8.64 -1.82
N LYS A 134 10.85 9.72 -2.13
CA LYS A 134 11.17 10.63 -3.25
C LYS A 134 12.41 11.52 -3.01
N GLU A 135 13.08 11.38 -1.86
CA GLU A 135 14.35 12.04 -1.56
C GLU A 135 15.59 11.27 -2.07
N ILE A 136 15.42 10.34 -3.01
CA ILE A 136 16.49 9.49 -3.57
C ILE A 136 16.69 9.77 -5.06
#